data_AF-A0A971H3G9-F1
#
_entry.id   AF-A0A971H3G9-F1
#
_cell.length_a   1.000
_cell.length_b   1.000
_cell.length_c   1.000
_cell.angle_alpha   90.00
_cell.angle_beta   90.00
_cell.angle_gamma   90.00
#
_symmetry.space_group_name_H-M   'P 1'
#
loop_
_entity.id
_entity.type
_entity.pdbx_description
1 polymer ?
#
loop_
_entity_poly.entity_id
_entity_poly.type
_entity_poly.pdbx_seq_one_letter_code
_entity_poly.pdbx_strand_id
1 'polypeptide(L)'
;MNALTEKTKEVLFAVLPITLIVTFLNFTFTPLETNLYLRFLVGALLIVVGLTVFLLGVDIGITPIGNRMGTSIAKTNKLWIVVTAGLILGFAISVAEPDLHILAHQVRMVTA
;
A
#
# COMPACT_ATOMS: atom_id res chain seq x y z
N MET A 1 16.40 -3.82 -17.73
CA MET A 1 15.56 -2.68 -17.31
C MET A 1 16.05 -2.26 -15.93
N ASN A 2 16.21 -0.96 -15.67
CA ASN A 2 16.63 -0.49 -14.35
C ASN A 2 15.50 -0.78 -13.34
N ALA A 3 15.83 -1.29 -12.15
CA ALA A 3 14.85 -1.65 -11.11
C ALA A 3 13.87 -0.52 -10.79
N LEU A 4 14.34 0.73 -10.86
CA LEU A 4 13.51 1.93 -10.72
C LEU A 4 12.41 1.98 -11.79
N THR A 5 12.74 1.76 -13.06
CA THR A 5 11.80 1.82 -14.18
C THR A 5 10.73 0.73 -14.08
N GLU A 6 11.11 -0.44 -13.59
CA GLU A 6 10.17 -1.54 -13.35
C GLU A 6 9.18 -1.19 -12.23
N LYS A 7 9.67 -0.66 -11.10
CA LYS A 7 8.79 -0.19 -10.02
C LYS A 7 7.91 0.99 -10.40
N THR A 8 8.42 1.95 -11.16
CA THR A 8 7.58 3.03 -11.69
C THR A 8 6.46 2.48 -12.55
N LYS A 9 6.74 1.47 -13.37
CA LYS A 9 5.73 0.83 -14.21
C LYS A 9 4.66 0.14 -13.36
N GLU A 10 5.05 -0.68 -12.39
CA GLU A 10 4.11 -1.34 -11.46
C GLU A 10 3.18 -0.33 -10.76
N VAL A 11 3.77 0.71 -10.15
CA VAL A 11 3.01 1.74 -9.44
C VAL A 11 2.09 2.50 -10.39
N LEU A 12 2.56 2.83 -11.59
CA LEU A 12 1.73 3.50 -12.59
C LEU A 12 0.53 2.65 -12.99
N PHE A 13 0.70 1.35 -13.21
CA PHE A 13 -0.42 0.43 -13.50
C PHE A 13 -1.40 0.28 -12.35
N ALA A 14 -0.97 0.48 -11.10
CA ALA A 14 -1.86 0.48 -9.93
C ALA A 14 -2.64 1.80 -9.78
N VAL A 15 -1.99 2.94 -9.98
CA VAL A 15 -2.58 4.28 -9.75
C VAL A 15 -3.45 4.75 -10.93
N LEU A 16 -3.09 4.37 -12.16
CA LEU A 16 -3.75 4.86 -13.37
C LEU A 16 -5.24 4.44 -13.45
N PRO A 17 -5.65 3.19 -13.17
CA PRO A 17 -7.06 2.81 -13.16
C PRO A 17 -7.91 3.64 -12.20
N ILE A 18 -7.40 3.89 -10.99
CA ILE A 18 -8.08 4.69 -9.97
C ILE A 18 -8.22 6.14 -10.47
N THR A 19 -7.15 6.69 -11.03
CA THR A 19 -7.14 8.07 -11.57
C THR A 19 -8.13 8.24 -12.72
N LEU A 20 -8.24 7.24 -13.61
CA LEU A 20 -9.21 7.23 -14.69
C LEU A 20 -10.65 7.16 -14.17
N ILE A 21 -10.93 6.30 -13.18
CA ILE A 21 -12.26 6.19 -12.58
C ILE A 21 -12.66 7.53 -11.95
N VAL A 22 -11.79 8.14 -11.14
CA VAL A 22 -12.09 9.43 -10.49
C VAL A 22 -12.31 10.52 -11.54
N THR A 23 -11.50 10.55 -12.61
CA THR A 23 -11.65 11.51 -13.70
C THR A 23 -12.99 11.33 -14.42
N PHE A 24 -13.37 10.08 -14.73
CA PHE A 24 -14.65 9.77 -15.37
C PHE A 24 -15.85 10.17 -14.50
N LEU A 25 -15.80 9.85 -13.20
CA LEU A 25 -16.85 10.22 -12.25
C LEU A 25 -16.97 11.74 -12.09
N ASN A 26 -15.84 12.46 -12.09
CA ASN A 26 -15.81 13.92 -12.03
C ASN A 26 -16.53 14.57 -13.23
N PHE A 27 -16.41 14.00 -14.43
CA PHE A 27 -17.06 14.58 -15.62
C PHE A 27 -18.52 14.14 -15.79
N THR A 28 -18.97 13.05 -15.16
CA THR A 28 -20.29 12.46 -15.43
C THR A 28 -21.26 12.54 -14.25
N PHE A 29 -20.87 12.06 -13.07
CA PHE A 29 -21.81 11.84 -11.95
C PHE A 29 -21.64 12.87 -10.83
N THR A 30 -20.41 13.22 -10.49
CA THR A 30 -20.09 14.03 -9.30
C THR A 30 -19.02 15.05 -9.67
N PRO A 31 -19.39 16.19 -10.27
CA PRO A 31 -18.43 17.25 -10.60
C PRO A 31 -17.82 17.82 -9.33
N LEU A 32 -16.50 17.66 -9.20
CA LEU A 32 -15.72 18.23 -8.12
C LEU A 32 -15.38 19.68 -8.44
N GLU A 33 -15.19 20.48 -7.39
CA GLU A 33 -14.62 21.82 -7.53
C GLU A 33 -13.24 21.74 -8.21
N THR A 34 -12.97 22.63 -9.16
CA THR A 34 -11.73 22.63 -9.96
C THR A 34 -10.48 22.58 -9.10
N ASN A 35 -10.48 23.27 -7.95
CA ASN A 35 -9.36 23.28 -7.01
C ASN A 35 -9.11 21.87 -6.42
N LEU A 36 -10.16 21.16 -6.03
CA LEU A 36 -10.06 19.81 -5.46
C LEU A 36 -9.58 18.80 -6.51
N TYR A 37 -10.11 18.87 -7.73
CA TYR A 37 -9.69 18.01 -8.83
C TYR A 37 -8.21 18.21 -9.22
N LEU A 38 -7.74 19.46 -9.28
CA LEU A 38 -6.33 19.75 -9.55
C LEU A 38 -5.41 19.20 -8.45
N ARG A 39 -5.80 19.36 -7.17
CA ARG A 39 -5.06 18.77 -6.04
C ARG A 39 -5.00 17.25 -6.14
N PHE A 40 -6.09 16.60 -6.54
CA PHE A 40 -6.12 15.16 -6.78
C PHE A 40 -5.12 14.75 -7.86
N LEU A 41 -5.10 15.43 -9.01
CA LEU A 41 -4.16 15.10 -10.10
C LEU A 41 -2.69 15.27 -9.69
N VAL A 42 -2.37 16.37 -9.00
CA VAL A 42 -1.02 16.59 -8.47
C VAL A 42 -0.68 15.52 -7.43
N GLY A 43 -1.61 15.20 -6.53
CA GLY A 43 -1.44 14.14 -5.54
C GLY A 43 -1.20 12.77 -6.17
N ALA A 44 -1.95 12.41 -7.22
CA ALA A 44 -1.77 11.18 -7.97
C ALA A 44 -0.39 11.11 -8.62
N LEU A 45 0.12 12.22 -9.18
CA LEU A 45 1.48 12.27 -9.71
C LEU A 45 2.53 12.10 -8.60
N LEU A 46 2.36 12.80 -7.48
CA LEU A 46 3.29 12.73 -6.34
C LEU A 46 3.32 11.32 -5.72
N ILE A 47 2.17 10.63 -5.63
CA ILE A 47 2.10 9.28 -5.08
C ILE A 47 2.83 8.28 -5.97
N VAL A 48 2.81 8.45 -7.29
CA VAL A 48 3.56 7.57 -8.21
C VAL A 48 5.06 7.67 -7.92
N VAL A 49 5.59 8.88 -7.76
CA VAL A 49 7.01 9.10 -7.44
C VAL A 49 7.32 8.57 -6.04
N GLY A 50 6.51 8.94 -5.04
CA GLY A 50 6.71 8.55 -3.64
C GLY A 50 6.66 7.04 -3.43
N LEU A 51 5.63 6.37 -3.96
CA LEU A 51 5.49 4.92 -3.86
C LEU A 51 6.59 4.18 -4.63
N THR A 52 7.04 4.69 -5.78
CA THR A 52 8.16 4.08 -6.51
C THR A 52 9.42 4.04 -5.62
N VAL A 53 9.79 5.18 -5.02
CA VAL A 53 10.99 5.25 -4.18
C VAL A 53 10.81 4.42 -2.91
N PHE A 54 9.62 4.48 -2.30
CA PHE A 54 9.28 3.70 -1.11
C PHE A 54 9.39 2.19 -1.36
N LEU A 55 8.73 1.67 -2.40
CA LEU A 55 8.73 0.25 -2.73
C LEU A 55 10.13 -0.24 -3.14
N LEU A 56 10.90 0.58 -3.85
CA LEU A 56 12.29 0.25 -4.13
C LEU A 56 13.11 0.11 -2.82
N GLY A 57 12.90 1.02 -1.87
CA GLY A 57 13.52 0.94 -0.54
C GLY A 57 13.10 -0.31 0.25
N VAL A 58 11.81 -0.68 0.16
CA VAL A 58 11.28 -1.91 0.76
C VAL A 58 11.97 -3.14 0.17
N ASP A 59 12.10 -3.22 -1.16
CA ASP A 59 12.69 -4.37 -1.84
C ASP A 59 14.17 -4.56 -1.54
N ILE A 60 14.93 -3.47 -1.42
CA ILE A 60 16.36 -3.52 -1.13
C ILE A 60 16.61 -3.70 0.38
N GLY A 61 15.74 -3.18 1.23
CA GLY A 61 15.91 -3.15 2.68
C GLY A 61 15.08 -4.18 3.43
N ILE A 62 13.76 -3.98 3.47
CA ILE A 62 12.84 -4.72 4.35
C ILE A 62 12.63 -6.15 3.86
N THR A 63 12.42 -6.36 2.56
CA THR A 63 12.18 -7.69 1.97
C THR A 63 13.29 -8.72 2.29
N PRO A 64 14.60 -8.42 2.11
CA PRO A 64 15.66 -9.38 2.46
C PRO A 64 15.76 -9.62 3.97
N ILE A 65 15.42 -8.65 4.82
CA ILE A 65 15.35 -8.84 6.27
C ILE A 65 14.22 -9.83 6.62
N GLY A 66 13.03 -9.61 6.05
CA GLY A 66 11.88 -10.51 6.20
C GLY A 66 12.20 -11.93 5.76
N ASN A 67 12.85 -12.11 4.60
CA ASN A 67 13.22 -13.42 4.09
C ASN A 67 14.26 -14.14 4.98
N ARG A 68 15.28 -13.44 5.48
CA ARG A 68 16.28 -14.03 6.40
C ARG A 68 15.66 -14.42 7.75
N MET A 69 14.78 -13.58 8.28
CA MET A 69 14.06 -13.87 9.51
C MET A 69 13.11 -15.06 9.32
N GLY A 70 12.30 -15.04 8.27
CA GLY A 70 11.35 -16.10 7.94
C GLY A 70 12.03 -17.45 7.68
N THR A 71 13.14 -17.47 6.94
CA THR A 71 13.91 -18.71 6.71
C THR A 71 14.53 -19.26 7.99
N SER A 72 14.98 -18.39 8.91
CA SER A 72 15.49 -18.82 10.22
C SER A 72 14.40 -19.43 11.11
N ILE A 73 13.19 -18.86 11.07
CA ILE A 73 12.00 -19.40 11.76
C ILE A 73 11.51 -20.70 11.10
N ALA A 74 11.57 -20.82 9.77
CA ALA A 74 11.20 -22.06 9.08
C ALA A 74 12.17 -23.21 9.39
N LYS A 75 13.47 -22.91 9.52
CA LYS A 75 14.51 -23.89 9.89
C LYS A 75 14.34 -24.49 11.28
N THR A 76 13.54 -23.89 12.16
CA THR A 76 13.28 -24.47 13.50
C THR A 76 12.46 -25.77 13.42
N ASN A 77 11.88 -26.10 12.26
CA ASN A 77 11.10 -27.31 11.95
C ASN A 77 9.96 -27.61 12.95
N LYS A 78 9.53 -26.57 13.69
CA LYS A 78 8.44 -26.64 14.67
C LYS A 78 7.29 -25.80 14.15
N LEU A 79 6.25 -26.45 13.63
CA LEU A 79 5.08 -25.80 13.04
C LEU A 79 4.47 -24.74 13.97
N TRP A 80 4.37 -25.03 15.27
CA TRP A 80 3.86 -24.10 16.28
C TRP A 80 4.62 -22.77 16.34
N ILE A 81 5.94 -22.78 16.16
CA ILE A 81 6.75 -21.56 16.17
C ILE A 81 6.45 -20.73 14.92
N VAL A 82 6.37 -21.38 13.75
CA VAL A 82 6.07 -20.71 12.47
C VAL A 82 4.69 -20.06 12.51
N VAL A 83 3.67 -20.80 12.98
CA VAL A 83 2.29 -20.29 13.08
C VAL A 83 2.22 -19.12 14.06
N THR A 84 2.81 -19.26 15.25
CA THR A 84 2.75 -18.20 16.27
C THR A 84 3.50 -16.94 15.82
N ALA A 85 4.70 -17.10 15.24
CA ALA A 85 5.48 -15.97 14.74
C ALA A 85 4.78 -15.27 13.57
N GLY A 86 4.21 -16.03 12.64
CA GLY A 86 3.43 -15.49 11.52
C GLY A 86 2.20 -14.73 11.99
N LEU A 87 1.49 -15.26 12.99
CA LEU A 87 0.32 -14.59 13.59
C LEU A 87 0.71 -13.28 14.26
N ILE A 88 1.78 -13.27 15.07
CA ILE A 88 2.27 -12.05 15.73
C ILE A 88 2.71 -11.01 14.70
N LEU A 89 3.47 -11.42 13.68
CA LEU A 89 3.95 -10.52 12.64
C LEU A 89 2.78 -9.95 11.81
N GLY A 90 1.83 -10.79 11.40
CA GLY A 90 0.63 -10.36 10.68
C GLY A 90 -0.21 -9.38 11.49
N PHE A 91 -0.44 -9.68 12.76
CA PHE A 91 -1.13 -8.77 13.67
C PHE A 91 -0.39 -7.43 13.81
N ALA A 92 0.92 -7.45 13.98
CA ALA A 92 1.73 -6.23 14.08
C ALA A 92 1.66 -5.39 12.81
N ILE A 93 1.70 -6.01 11.62
CA ILE A 93 1.55 -5.31 10.33
C ILE A 93 0.17 -4.65 10.24
N SER A 94 -0.91 -5.38 10.56
CA SER A 94 -2.27 -4.82 10.52
C SER A 94 -2.48 -3.67 11.50
N VAL A 95 -1.88 -3.72 12.70
CA VAL A 95 -1.95 -2.62 13.68
C VAL A 95 -1.09 -1.43 13.24
N ALA A 96 0.03 -1.69 12.55
CA ALA A 96 0.90 -0.64 12.03
C ALA A 96 0.31 0.08 10.81
N GLU A 97 -0.63 -0.54 10.09
CA GLU A 97 -1.28 0.00 8.91
C GLU A 97 -2.32 1.07 9.30
N PRO A 98 -2.04 2.38 9.10
CA PRO A 98 -2.91 3.46 9.56
C PRO A 98 -4.26 3.47 8.82
N ASP A 99 -4.29 2.99 7.59
CA ASP A 99 -5.50 2.99 6.75
C ASP A 99 -6.59 2.08 7.34
N LEU A 100 -6.21 0.96 7.97
CA LEU A 100 -7.15 0.09 8.68
C LEU A 100 -7.77 0.79 9.90
N HIS A 101 -7.00 1.63 10.61
CA HIS A 101 -7.54 2.42 11.71
C HIS A 101 -8.53 3.48 11.23
N ILE A 102 -8.25 4.13 10.10
CA ILE A 102 -9.16 5.09 9.48
C ILE A 102 -10.46 4.39 9.06
N LEU A 103 -10.37 3.25 8.38
CA LEU A 103 -11.52 2.47 7.96
C LEU A 103 -12.36 1.99 9.17
N ALA A 104 -11.71 1.49 10.23
CA ALA A 104 -12.40 1.09 11.45
C ALA A 104 -13.16 2.27 12.10
N HIS A 105 -12.60 3.47 12.04
CA HIS A 105 -13.27 4.68 12.50
C HIS A 105 -14.48 5.04 11.62
N GLN A 106 -14.35 4.94 10.29
CA GLN A 106 -15.46 5.17 9.36
C GLN A 106 -16.62 4.19 9.57
N VAL A 107 -16.32 2.90 9.76
CA VAL A 107 -17.35 1.88 10.05
C VAL A 107 -18.06 2.18 11.37
N ARG A 108 -17.31 2.59 12.40
CA ARG A 108 -17.87 2.97 13.70
C ARG A 108 -18.83 4.15 13.59
N MET A 109 -18.51 5.16 12.80
CA MET A 109 -19.36 6.33 12.57
C MET A 109 -20.71 6.00 11.93
N VAL A 110 -20.82 4.89 11.20
CA VAL A 110 -22.06 4.48 10.52
C VAL A 110 -22.86 3.46 11.34
N THR A 111 -22.20 2.72 12.24
CA THR A 111 -22.82 1.65 13.04
C THR A 111 -23.26 2.11 14.44
N ALA A 112 -22.63 3.14 15.00
CA ALA A 112 -22.96 3.73 16.31
C ALA A 112 -24.12 4.73 16.20
#